data_AF-A0A7V5LSZ8-F1
#
_entry.id   AF-A0A7V5LSZ8-F1
#
_cell.length_a   1.000
_cell.length_b   1.000
_cell.length_c   1.000
_cell.angle_alpha   90.00
_cell.angle_beta   90.00
_cell.angle_gamma   90.00
#
_symmetry.space_group_name_H-M   'P 1'
#
loop_
_entity.id
_entity.type
_entity.pdbx_description
1 polymer ?
#
loop_
_entity_poly.entity_id
_entity_poly.type
_entity_poly.pdbx_seq_one_letter_code
_entity_poly.pdbx_strand_id
1 'polypeptide(L)'
;MIQAVRLGSFAATQGIGFELKAIAASVVGGTILTGGVGSMLGIFLGALTIQVLENGLIFMRIPVFGISAFIGIAIILFVILNAYLGRKIIRI
;
A
#
# COMPACT_ATOMS: atom_id res chain seq x y z
N MET A 1 14.46 -2.57 0.61
CA MET A 1 15.81 -2.00 0.37
C MET A 1 16.97 -2.89 0.84
N ILE A 2 16.81 -3.80 1.81
CA ILE A 2 17.90 -4.68 2.26
C ILE A 2 18.44 -5.62 1.15
N GLN A 3 17.61 -6.00 0.17
CA GLN A 3 18.02 -6.94 -0.88
C GLN A 3 19.18 -6.46 -1.76
N ALA A 4 19.34 -5.16 -1.98
CA ALA A 4 20.42 -4.70 -2.85
C ALA A 4 21.55 -3.94 -2.15
N VAL A 5 21.46 -3.84 -0.81
CA VAL A 5 22.67 -3.84 0.02
C VAL A 5 23.39 -5.19 -0.06
N ARG A 6 22.66 -6.31 -0.21
CA ARG A 6 23.28 -7.65 -0.33
C ARG A 6 23.91 -7.96 -1.70
N LEU A 7 23.45 -7.33 -2.78
CA LEU A 7 23.87 -7.65 -4.15
C LEU A 7 24.78 -6.58 -4.77
N GLY A 8 24.97 -5.42 -4.11
CA GLY A 8 25.70 -4.28 -4.67
C GLY A 8 25.06 -3.68 -5.94
N SER A 9 23.95 -4.24 -6.40
CA SER A 9 23.22 -3.86 -7.61
C SER A 9 21.73 -4.00 -7.35
N PHE A 10 20.99 -2.91 -7.51
CA PHE A 10 19.54 -2.89 -7.56
C PHE A 10 19.15 -3.08 -9.04
N ALA A 11 18.77 -4.30 -9.43
CA ALA A 11 18.14 -4.49 -10.74
C ALA A 11 16.82 -3.69 -10.76
N ALA A 12 16.61 -2.84 -11.77
CA ALA A 12 15.43 -1.98 -11.90
C ALA A 12 14.10 -2.76 -11.80
N THR A 13 14.12 -4.02 -12.24
CA THR A 13 13.01 -4.98 -12.11
C THR A 13 12.58 -5.26 -10.67
N GLN A 14 13.47 -5.13 -9.69
CA GLN A 14 13.15 -5.33 -8.26
C GLN A 14 12.43 -4.13 -7.64
N GLY A 15 12.39 -2.98 -8.31
CA GLY A 15 11.60 -1.80 -7.91
C GLY A 15 10.17 -1.82 -8.46
N ILE A 16 9.89 -2.66 -9.46
CA ILE A 16 8.58 -2.71 -10.13
C ILE A 16 7.53 -3.19 -9.13
N GLY A 17 6.49 -2.36 -8.92
CA GLY A 17 5.41 -2.61 -7.97
C GLY A 17 5.63 -2.01 -6.57
N PHE A 18 6.85 -1.58 -6.21
CA PHE A 18 7.08 -0.82 -4.97
C PHE A 18 6.45 0.57 -5.04
N GLU A 19 6.39 1.18 -6.22
CA GLU A 19 5.70 2.46 -6.46
C GLU A 19 4.22 2.35 -6.09
N LEU A 20 3.54 1.33 -6.62
CA LEU A 20 2.13 1.09 -6.35
C LEU A 20 1.87 0.79 -4.87
N LYS A 21 2.77 0.05 -4.22
CA LYS A 21 2.73 -0.20 -2.76
C LYS A 21 2.94 1.07 -1.94
N ALA A 22 3.81 1.97 -2.38
CA ALA A 22 4.05 3.25 -1.69
C ALA A 22 2.81 4.15 -1.77
N ILE A 23 2.18 4.23 -2.94
CA ILE A 23 0.91 4.95 -3.13
C ILE A 23 -0.21 4.28 -2.30
N ALA A 24 -0.25 2.96 -2.26
CA ALA A 24 -1.23 2.23 -1.45
C ALA A 24 -1.11 2.55 0.04
N ALA A 25 0.11 2.48 0.59
CA ALA A 25 0.37 2.74 2.00
C ALA A 25 -0.03 4.17 2.40
N SER A 26 0.21 5.17 1.54
CA SER A 26 -0.17 6.54 1.82
C SER A 26 -1.70 6.72 1.82
N VAL A 27 -2.42 6.16 0.85
CA VAL A 27 -3.88 6.26 0.76
C VAL A 27 -4.56 5.48 1.88
N VAL A 28 -4.02 4.31 2.23
CA VAL A 28 -4.46 3.51 3.38
C VAL A 28 -4.30 4.28 4.69
N GLY A 29 -3.18 5.01 4.82
CA GLY A 29 -2.90 5.87 5.96
C GLY A 29 -3.70 7.17 6.03
N GLY A 30 -4.64 7.41 5.10
CA GLY A 30 -5.54 8.56 5.12
C GLY A 30 -5.05 9.78 4.34
N THR A 31 -4.06 9.62 3.45
CA THR A 31 -3.64 10.69 2.53
C THR A 31 -4.65 10.82 1.38
N ILE A 32 -5.00 12.05 1.01
CA ILE A 32 -5.93 12.30 -0.11
C ILE A 32 -5.16 12.29 -1.44
N LEU A 33 -5.67 11.57 -2.46
CA LEU A 33 -5.05 11.53 -3.81
C LEU A 33 -5.00 12.91 -4.49
N THR A 34 -5.96 13.80 -4.19
CA THR A 34 -6.01 15.16 -4.74
C THR A 34 -5.00 16.11 -4.09
N GLY A 35 -4.27 15.65 -3.06
CA GLY A 35 -3.32 16.46 -2.31
C GLY A 35 -3.98 17.36 -1.25
N GLY A 36 -3.17 17.86 -0.32
CA GLY A 36 -3.54 18.88 0.66
C GLY A 36 -3.78 18.39 2.09
N VAL A 37 -4.08 17.11 2.32
CA VAL A 37 -4.36 16.58 3.67
C VAL A 37 -3.86 15.14 3.83
N GLY A 38 -3.12 14.89 4.91
CA GLY A 38 -2.64 13.57 5.32
C GLY A 38 -1.66 13.68 6.49
N SER A 39 -1.58 12.64 7.33
CA SER A 39 -0.67 12.61 8.50
C SER A 39 0.45 11.60 8.29
N MET A 40 1.70 11.98 8.56
CA MET A 40 2.85 11.06 8.52
C MET A 40 2.64 9.83 9.40
N LEU A 41 2.06 10.00 10.60
CA LEU A 41 1.76 8.88 11.50
C LEU A 41 0.71 7.93 10.90
N GLY A 42 -0.30 8.47 10.22
CA GLY A 42 -1.29 7.66 9.50
C GLY A 42 -0.66 6.82 8.39
N ILE A 43 0.24 7.43 7.60
CA ILE A 43 0.96 6.74 6.51
C ILE A 43 1.85 5.63 7.06
N PHE A 44 2.56 5.85 8.16
CA PHE A 44 3.39 4.84 8.80
C PHE A 44 2.56 3.62 9.26
N LEU A 45 1.41 3.89 9.90
CA LEU A 45 0.46 2.83 10.29
C LEU A 45 -0.15 2.12 9.08
N GLY A 46 -0.41 2.85 7.99
CA GLY A 46 -0.89 2.29 6.73
C GLY A 46 0.12 1.35 6.08
N ALA A 47 1.40 1.72 6.07
CA ALA A 47 2.49 0.87 5.58
C ALA A 47 2.62 -0.42 6.40
N LEU A 48 2.50 -0.34 7.73
CA LEU A 48 2.48 -1.52 8.60
C LEU A 48 1.27 -2.42 8.32
N THR A 49 0.10 -1.83 8.11
CA THR A 49 -1.13 -2.58 7.83
C THR A 49 -1.02 -3.38 6.52
N ILE A 50 -0.49 -2.76 5.46
CA ILE A 50 -0.21 -3.46 4.19
C ILE A 50 0.70 -4.67 4.44
N GLN A 51 1.75 -4.49 5.25
CA GLN A 51 2.70 -5.57 5.52
C GLN A 51 2.09 -6.70 6.35
N VAL A 52 1.22 -6.38 7.32
CA VAL A 52 0.47 -7.37 8.10
C VAL A 52 -0.51 -8.14 7.21
N LEU A 53 -1.21 -7.47 6.29
CA LEU A 53 -2.11 -8.11 5.32
C LEU A 53 -1.36 -9.08 4.41
N GLU A 54 -0.20 -8.69 3.90
CA GLU A 54 0.65 -9.57 3.07
C GLU A 54 1.05 -10.83 3.82
N ASN A 55 1.52 -10.69 5.06
CA ASN A 55 1.88 -11.84 5.88
C ASN A 55 0.64 -12.70 6.21
N GLY A 56 -0.51 -12.09 6.51
CA GLY A 56 -1.77 -12.80 6.76
C GLY A 56 -2.25 -13.62 5.57
N LEU A 57 -2.15 -13.08 4.35
CA LEU A 57 -2.50 -13.79 3.11
C LEU A 57 -1.56 -14.98 2.86
N ILE A 58 -0.28 -14.85 3.19
CA ILE A 58 0.70 -15.96 3.12
C ILE A 58 0.33 -17.06 4.13
N PHE A 59 -0.06 -16.70 5.36
CA PHE A 59 -0.54 -17.67 6.35
C PHE A 59 -1.81 -18.40 5.90
N MET A 60 -2.66 -17.75 5.08
CA MET A 60 -3.85 -18.34 4.49
C MET A 60 -3.56 -19.30 3.31
N ARG A 61 -2.28 -19.63 3.05
CA ARG A 61 -1.82 -20.53 1.98
C ARG A 61 -2.20 -20.09 0.56
N ILE A 62 -2.36 -18.78 0.33
CA ILE A 62 -2.61 -18.25 -1.02
C ILE A 62 -1.32 -18.35 -1.85
N PRO A 63 -1.37 -18.88 -3.09
CA PRO A 63 -0.20 -18.97 -3.95
C PRO A 63 0.41 -17.59 -4.20
N VAL A 64 1.75 -17.50 -4.17
CA VAL A 64 2.52 -16.24 -4.25
C VAL A 64 2.19 -15.41 -5.50
N PHE A 65 1.83 -16.08 -6.59
CA PHE A 65 1.36 -15.45 -7.83
C PHE A 65 0.05 -14.66 -7.64
N GLY A 66 -0.83 -15.11 -6.75
CA GLY A 66 -2.09 -14.44 -6.41
C GLY A 66 -1.94 -13.30 -5.41
N ILE A 67 -0.82 -13.21 -4.70
CA ILE A 67 -0.59 -12.16 -3.70
C ILE A 67 -0.57 -10.78 -4.37
N SER A 68 0.10 -10.64 -5.51
CA SER A 68 0.13 -9.37 -6.26
C SER A 68 -1.26 -8.95 -6.76
N ALA A 69 -2.10 -9.89 -7.18
CA ALA A 69 -3.48 -9.62 -7.58
C ALA A 69 -4.33 -9.21 -6.37
N PHE A 70 -4.15 -9.86 -5.23
CA PHE A 70 -4.83 -9.51 -3.98
C PHE A 70 -4.42 -8.13 -3.45
N ILE A 71 -3.13 -7.79 -3.52
CA ILE A 71 -2.64 -6.45 -3.18
C ILE A 71 -3.30 -5.42 -4.10
N GLY A 72 -3.35 -5.67 -5.41
CA GLY A 72 -4.05 -4.79 -6.36
C GLY A 72 -5.54 -4.61 -6.03
N ILE A 73 -6.26 -5.70 -5.73
CA ILE A 73 -7.67 -5.66 -5.32
C ILE A 73 -7.85 -4.92 -4.00
N ALA A 74 -6.99 -5.17 -3.01
CA ALA A 74 -7.03 -4.50 -1.71
C ALA A 74 -6.82 -2.99 -1.88
N ILE A 75 -5.90 -2.57 -2.75
CA ILE A 75 -5.67 -1.16 -3.09
C ILE A 75 -6.92 -0.55 -3.71
N ILE A 76 -7.53 -1.20 -4.71
CA ILE A 76 -8.77 -0.71 -5.33
C ILE A 76 -9.86 -0.56 -4.28
N LEU A 77 -10.03 -1.55 -3.41
CA LEU A 77 -11.02 -1.52 -2.32
C LEU A 77 -10.75 -0.35 -1.36
N PHE A 78 -9.49 -0.13 -1.00
CA PHE A 78 -9.08 0.95 -0.11
C PHE A 78 -9.24 2.32 -0.77
N VAL A 79 -8.95 2.45 -2.06
CA VAL A 79 -9.17 3.67 -2.84
C VAL A 79 -10.66 3.99 -2.91
N ILE A 80 -11.51 2.99 -3.13
CA ILE A 80 -12.97 3.17 -3.09
C ILE A 80 -13.38 3.65 -1.70
N LEU A 81 -12.98 2.95 -0.63
CA LEU A 81 -13.28 3.35 0.74
C LEU A 81 -12.77 4.77 1.07
N ASN A 82 -11.54 5.10 0.67
CA ASN A 82 -10.94 6.42 0.86
C ASN A 82 -11.71 7.50 0.09
N ALA A 83 -12.12 7.24 -1.15
CA ALA A 83 -12.95 8.14 -1.95
C ALA A 83 -14.35 8.35 -1.34
N TYR A 84 -14.93 7.30 -0.75
CA TYR A 84 -16.20 7.41 -0.01
C TYR A 84 -16.04 8.20 1.30
N LEU A 85 -14.94 8.02 2.03
CA LEU A 85 -14.66 8.72 3.29
C LEU A 85 -14.31 10.20 3.06
N GLY A 86 -13.56 10.52 2.00
CA GLY A 86 -13.19 11.88 1.63
C GLY A 86 -14.40 12.78 1.32
N ARG A 87 -15.50 12.20 0.81
CA ARG A 87 -16.77 12.92 0.61
C ARG A 87 -17.44 13.36 1.92
N LYS A 88 -17.12 12.71 3.05
CA LYS A 88 -17.69 13.02 4.36
C LYS A 88 -16.89 14.09 5.11
N ILE A 89 -15.58 14.20 4.83
CA ILE A 89 -14.68 15.16 5.48
C ILE A 89 -14.75 16.55 4.80
N ILE A 90 -14.96 16.61 3.48
CA ILE A 90 -15.08 17.89 2.72
C ILE A 90 -16.44 18.60 2.94
N ARG A 91 -17.39 17.95 3.63
CA ARG A 91 -18.75 18.47 3.88
C ARG A 91 -18.99 19.01 5.30
N ILE A 92 -17.95 19.10 6.13
CA ILE A 92 -17.97 19.73 7.47
C ILE A 92 -17.10 20.98 7.38
#